data_AF-A0A817TKL2-F1
#
_entry.id   AF-A0A817TKL2-F1
#
_cell.length_a   1.000
_cell.length_b   1.000
_cell.length_c   1.000
_cell.angle_alpha   90.00
_cell.angle_beta   90.00
_cell.angle_gamma   90.00
#
_symmetry.space_group_name_H-M   'P 1'
#
loop_
_entity.id
_entity.type
_entity.pdbx_description
1 polymer ?
#
loop_
_entity_poly.entity_id
_entity_poly.type
_entity_poly.pdbx_seq_one_letter_code
_entity_poly.pdbx_strand_id
1 'polypeptide(L)'
;MTGKPHQDRRVSLQQQTWMQYTTKTFIFSETASALLPLIVLPNISDSYATAGPKFWDALQWAWKKFGHKTKWFVKIDDDTFVNVREVWKLLKRKDATKLRVVGRCAVFSPPKSDIPKGGLPNEWTFVDGGAGMFINSYTMQLLNAYGFLNKSNVLQRHGEKLFEVQDTVFGEILTEIAHREAYRHKINFTSPFDCENERLQHACNPNHFETTHCLKLPCVTLHRCREQLMLYWHEQFHSNIPSPQSSTGENK
;
A
#
# COMPACT_ATOMS: atom_id res chain seq x y z
N MET A 1 5.93 -1.76 -1.33
CA MET A 1 6.68 -1.23 -2.49
C MET A 1 7.71 -0.28 -1.93
N THR A 2 8.89 -0.16 -2.54
CA THR A 2 9.98 0.66 -2.01
C THR A 2 10.74 1.38 -3.12
N GLY A 3 11.33 2.51 -2.75
CA GLY A 3 12.27 3.28 -3.57
C GLY A 3 13.72 3.01 -3.19
N LYS A 4 14.67 3.22 -4.11
CA LYS A 4 16.12 3.06 -3.88
C LYS A 4 16.62 3.71 -2.58
N PRO A 5 16.22 4.94 -2.21
CA PRO A 5 16.70 5.57 -0.98
C PRO A 5 16.22 4.88 0.31
N HIS A 6 15.25 3.98 0.21
CA HIS A 6 14.56 3.37 1.34
C HIS A 6 14.79 1.86 1.46
N GLN A 7 15.40 1.23 0.45
CA GLN A 7 15.71 -0.20 0.44
C GLN A 7 16.45 -0.62 1.71
N ASP A 8 17.64 -0.08 1.96
CA ASP A 8 18.50 -0.57 3.04
C ASP A 8 17.96 -0.26 4.44
N ARG A 9 17.25 0.85 4.62
CA ARG A 9 16.71 1.25 5.94
C ARG A 9 15.34 0.64 6.20
N ARG A 10 14.36 0.97 5.35
CA ARG A 10 12.95 0.64 5.61
C ARG A 10 12.68 -0.84 5.41
N VAL A 11 13.14 -1.40 4.29
CA VAL A 11 12.91 -2.84 3.99
C VAL A 11 13.64 -3.73 4.99
N SER A 12 14.88 -3.40 5.36
CA SER A 12 15.60 -4.15 6.40
C SER A 12 14.86 -4.14 7.73
N LEU A 13 14.29 -3.01 8.12
CA LEU A 13 13.47 -2.92 9.34
C LEU A 13 12.21 -3.80 9.24
N GLN A 14 11.55 -3.85 8.08
CA GLN A 14 10.42 -4.75 7.86
C GLN A 14 10.82 -6.23 7.97
N GLN A 15 11.95 -6.60 7.37
CA GLN A 15 12.53 -7.95 7.44
C GLN A 15 12.84 -8.38 8.87
N GLN A 16 13.40 -7.47 9.68
CA GLN A 16 13.72 -7.71 11.08
C GLN A 16 12.48 -7.72 11.99
N THR A 17 11.34 -7.19 11.53
CA THR A 17 10.12 -7.05 12.32
C THR A 17 9.00 -7.94 11.81
N TRP A 18 8.02 -7.41 11.07
CA TRP A 18 6.77 -8.13 10.78
C TRP A 18 6.90 -9.13 9.64
N MET A 19 7.83 -8.93 8.70
CA MET A 19 8.00 -9.83 7.56
C MET A 19 8.53 -11.21 7.96
N GLN A 20 9.19 -11.35 9.13
CA GLN A 20 9.61 -12.67 9.62
C GLN A 20 8.41 -13.61 9.88
N TYR A 21 7.20 -13.06 10.02
CA TYR A 21 5.97 -13.82 10.22
C TYR A 21 5.21 -14.10 8.92
N THR A 22 5.80 -13.81 7.75
CA THR A 22 5.20 -14.10 6.45
C THR A 22 6.05 -15.12 5.68
N THR A 23 5.39 -15.94 4.86
CA THR A 23 6.08 -16.96 4.03
C THR A 23 6.23 -16.54 2.56
N LYS A 24 5.50 -15.52 2.12
CA LYS A 24 5.42 -15.07 0.73
C LYS A 24 5.37 -13.55 0.68
N THR A 25 6.52 -12.92 0.94
CA THR A 25 6.69 -11.48 0.75
C THR A 25 7.65 -11.21 -0.40
N PHE A 26 7.28 -10.28 -1.25
CA PHE A 26 8.04 -9.85 -2.40
C PHE A 26 8.20 -8.34 -2.34
N ILE A 27 9.45 -7.87 -2.45
CA ILE A 27 9.76 -6.46 -2.38
C ILE A 27 9.98 -5.97 -3.80
N PHE A 28 9.22 -4.96 -4.20
CA PHE A 28 9.28 -4.37 -5.54
C PHE A 28 9.97 -3.00 -5.46
N SER A 29 10.93 -2.77 -6.36
CA SER A 29 11.63 -1.50 -6.50
C SER A 29 12.05 -1.29 -7.95
N GLU A 30 12.44 -0.06 -8.30
CA GLU A 30 12.95 0.31 -9.62
C GLU A 30 14.41 -0.06 -9.85
N THR A 31 15.17 -0.33 -8.78
CA THR A 31 16.57 -0.74 -8.87
C THR A 31 16.84 -2.01 -8.06
N ALA A 32 17.85 -2.77 -8.47
CA ALA A 32 18.35 -3.90 -7.70
C ALA A 32 19.09 -3.41 -6.44
N SER A 33 19.07 -4.23 -5.39
CA SER A 33 19.91 -4.07 -4.21
C SER A 33 20.93 -5.21 -4.17
N ALA A 34 22.16 -4.90 -3.75
CA ALA A 34 23.17 -5.93 -3.48
C ALA A 34 22.85 -6.71 -2.18
N LEU A 35 22.06 -6.12 -1.29
CA LEU A 35 21.78 -6.64 0.05
C LEU A 35 20.43 -7.36 0.14
N LEU A 36 19.47 -6.98 -0.72
CA LEU A 36 18.09 -7.41 -0.60
C LEU A 36 17.61 -8.14 -1.87
N PRO A 37 16.84 -9.24 -1.73
CA PRO A 37 16.24 -9.94 -2.86
C PRO A 37 15.02 -9.17 -3.38
N LEU A 38 15.27 -8.17 -4.22
CA LEU A 38 14.26 -7.30 -4.81
C LEU A 38 13.79 -7.79 -6.18
N ILE A 39 12.52 -7.55 -6.50
CA ILE A 39 11.99 -7.63 -7.85
C ILE A 39 12.11 -6.25 -8.47
N VAL A 40 12.95 -6.15 -9.49
CA VAL A 40 13.16 -4.91 -10.23
C VAL A 40 12.02 -4.72 -11.23
N LEU A 41 11.37 -3.56 -11.17
CA LEU A 41 10.40 -3.09 -12.15
C LEU A 41 11.12 -2.12 -13.11
N PRO A 42 11.59 -2.60 -14.27
CA PRO A 42 12.46 -1.80 -15.14
C PRO A 42 11.71 -0.62 -15.77
N ASN A 43 12.45 0.43 -16.12
CA ASN A 43 11.97 1.60 -16.87
C ASN A 43 10.93 2.46 -16.14
N ILE A 44 10.92 2.43 -14.81
CA ILE A 44 10.08 3.28 -13.99
C ILE A 44 11.00 4.03 -13.03
N SER A 45 11.09 5.36 -13.11
CA SER A 45 11.82 6.16 -12.12
C SER A 45 11.15 6.05 -10.74
N ASP A 46 11.82 6.47 -9.66
CA ASP A 46 11.17 6.55 -8.35
C ASP A 46 10.66 7.96 -8.10
N SER A 47 9.36 8.13 -8.17
CA SER A 47 8.66 9.37 -7.88
C SER A 47 7.21 9.05 -7.51
N TYR A 48 6.53 10.01 -6.88
CA TYR A 48 5.10 9.87 -6.64
C TYR A 48 4.33 9.63 -7.96
N ALA A 49 4.74 10.31 -9.03
CA ALA A 49 4.17 10.16 -10.37
C ALA A 49 4.28 8.72 -10.92
N THR A 50 5.25 7.94 -10.46
CA THR A 50 5.50 6.59 -10.99
C THR A 50 4.99 5.47 -10.07
N ALA A 51 4.39 5.82 -8.94
CA ALA A 51 3.83 4.85 -8.00
C ALA A 51 2.76 3.98 -8.67
N GLY A 52 1.86 4.58 -9.45
CA GLY A 52 0.78 3.87 -10.14
C GLY A 52 1.29 2.81 -11.11
N PRO A 53 2.17 3.16 -12.07
CA PRO A 53 2.84 2.16 -12.91
C PRO A 53 3.50 1.02 -12.14
N LYS A 54 4.20 1.29 -11.02
CA LYS A 54 4.80 0.24 -10.18
C LYS A 54 3.75 -0.68 -9.56
N PHE A 55 2.66 -0.11 -9.08
CA PHE A 55 1.55 -0.86 -8.49
C PHE A 55 0.94 -1.84 -9.50
N TRP A 56 0.66 -1.41 -10.73
CA TRP A 56 0.10 -2.29 -11.76
C TRP A 56 1.07 -3.39 -12.21
N ASP A 57 2.34 -3.07 -12.40
CA ASP A 57 3.34 -4.09 -12.74
C ASP A 57 3.48 -5.13 -11.62
N ALA A 58 3.44 -4.71 -10.35
CA ALA A 58 3.46 -5.60 -9.21
C ALA A 58 2.23 -6.51 -9.16
N LEU A 59 1.03 -5.99 -9.43
CA LEU A 59 -0.20 -6.79 -9.52
C LEU A 59 -0.13 -7.81 -10.65
N GLN A 60 0.32 -7.39 -11.84
CA GLN A 60 0.46 -8.27 -13.00
C GLN A 60 1.46 -9.39 -12.73
N TRP A 61 2.61 -9.06 -12.14
CA TRP A 61 3.61 -10.03 -11.73
C TRP A 61 3.06 -11.03 -10.71
N ALA A 62 2.35 -10.52 -9.68
CA ALA A 62 1.80 -11.35 -8.62
C ALA A 62 0.74 -12.31 -9.17
N TRP A 63 -0.14 -11.83 -10.04
CA TRP A 63 -1.14 -12.67 -10.71
C TRP A 63 -0.48 -13.74 -11.59
N LYS A 64 0.52 -13.40 -12.40
CA LYS A 64 1.23 -14.36 -13.25
C LYS A 64 1.87 -15.50 -12.44
N LYS A 65 2.42 -15.18 -11.26
CA LYS A 65 3.12 -16.16 -10.42
C LYS A 65 2.19 -16.97 -9.53
N PHE A 66 1.20 -16.31 -8.93
CA PHE A 66 0.36 -16.90 -7.89
C PHE A 66 -1.08 -17.12 -8.31
N GLY A 67 -1.68 -16.28 -9.15
CA GLY A 67 -3.01 -16.50 -9.72
C GLY A 67 -4.02 -17.12 -8.75
N HIS A 68 -4.54 -18.28 -9.12
CA HIS A 68 -5.49 -19.09 -8.33
C HIS A 68 -4.86 -19.87 -7.15
N LYS A 69 -3.55 -19.76 -6.91
CA LYS A 69 -2.80 -20.47 -5.85
C LYS A 69 -2.83 -19.75 -4.50
N THR A 70 -3.35 -18.53 -4.44
CA THR A 70 -3.44 -17.71 -3.23
C THR A 70 -4.83 -17.10 -3.12
N LYS A 71 -5.36 -16.95 -1.90
CA LYS A 71 -6.69 -16.34 -1.66
C LYS A 71 -6.65 -14.82 -1.57
N TRP A 72 -5.51 -14.27 -1.17
CA TRP A 72 -5.33 -12.84 -0.91
C TRP A 72 -4.00 -12.38 -1.48
N PHE A 73 -4.03 -11.20 -2.09
CA PHE A 73 -2.90 -10.42 -2.55
C PHE A 73 -2.88 -9.15 -1.70
N VAL A 74 -1.70 -8.81 -1.18
CA VAL A 74 -1.58 -7.72 -0.22
C VAL A 74 -0.52 -6.75 -0.71
N LYS A 75 -0.92 -5.49 -0.90
CA LYS A 75 -0.02 -4.37 -1.19
C LYS A 75 0.23 -3.60 0.10
N ILE A 76 1.49 -3.44 0.46
CA ILE A 76 1.98 -2.72 1.65
C ILE A 76 3.12 -1.81 1.20
N ASP A 77 3.19 -0.59 1.73
CA ASP A 77 4.28 0.36 1.48
C ASP A 77 5.45 0.15 2.46
N ASP A 78 6.64 0.65 2.10
CA ASP A 78 7.86 0.38 2.87
C ASP A 78 7.91 1.08 4.24
N ASP A 79 7.03 2.05 4.46
CA ASP A 79 6.81 2.75 5.73
C ASP A 79 5.63 2.18 6.53
N THR A 80 5.05 1.04 6.14
CA THR A 80 3.94 0.43 6.90
C THR A 80 4.37 -0.75 7.78
N PHE A 81 4.08 -0.70 9.08
CA PHE A 81 4.17 -1.87 9.97
C PHE A 81 2.91 -2.72 9.87
N VAL A 82 3.03 -4.05 9.79
CA VAL A 82 1.87 -4.97 9.70
C VAL A 82 1.81 -5.94 10.89
N ASN A 83 0.71 -5.93 11.64
CA ASN A 83 0.35 -7.00 12.56
C ASN A 83 -0.25 -8.17 11.78
N VAL A 84 0.63 -9.08 11.34
CA VAL A 84 0.28 -10.23 10.47
C VAL A 84 -0.84 -11.09 11.07
N ARG A 85 -0.87 -11.27 12.40
CA ARG A 85 -1.90 -12.09 13.07
C ARG A 85 -3.27 -11.45 12.99
N GLU A 86 -3.37 -10.14 13.24
CA GLU A 86 -4.66 -9.43 13.20
C GLU A 86 -5.17 -9.29 11.77
N VAL A 87 -4.28 -9.03 10.81
CA VAL A 87 -4.61 -9.08 9.38
C VAL A 87 -5.15 -10.46 9.00
N TRP A 88 -4.46 -11.54 9.40
CA TRP A 88 -4.93 -12.89 9.11
C TRP A 88 -6.31 -13.20 9.68
N LYS A 89 -6.57 -12.81 10.95
CA LYS A 89 -7.88 -12.96 11.58
C LYS A 89 -8.97 -12.19 10.83
N LEU A 90 -8.66 -10.98 10.36
CA LEU A 90 -9.57 -10.15 9.58
C LEU A 90 -9.93 -10.86 8.27
N LEU A 91 -8.92 -11.21 7.47
CA LEU A 91 -9.11 -11.78 6.14
C LEU A 91 -9.77 -13.17 6.17
N LYS A 92 -9.50 -13.99 7.21
CA LYS A 92 -10.11 -15.32 7.36
C LYS A 92 -11.64 -15.28 7.49
N ARG A 93 -12.20 -14.17 8.00
CA ARG A 93 -13.66 -14.01 8.16
C ARG A 93 -14.36 -13.49 6.90
N LYS A 94 -13.60 -13.06 5.90
CA LYS A 94 -14.16 -12.46 4.68
C LYS A 94 -14.33 -13.51 3.60
N ASP A 95 -15.48 -13.46 2.95
CA ASP A 95 -15.76 -14.25 1.76
C ASP A 95 -14.81 -13.86 0.61
N ALA A 96 -14.07 -14.84 0.09
CA ALA A 96 -13.08 -14.67 -0.97
C ALA A 96 -13.65 -14.94 -2.37
N THR A 97 -14.92 -15.33 -2.50
CA THR A 97 -15.57 -15.64 -3.79
C THR A 97 -16.35 -14.46 -4.37
N LYS A 98 -16.36 -13.31 -3.70
CA LYS A 98 -17.01 -12.08 -4.14
C LYS A 98 -15.97 -11.03 -4.50
N LEU A 99 -16.31 -10.09 -5.37
CA LEU A 99 -15.44 -8.95 -5.65
C LEU A 99 -15.26 -8.15 -4.35
N ARG A 100 -14.00 -8.04 -3.86
CA ARG A 100 -13.67 -7.41 -2.59
C ARG A 100 -12.23 -6.92 -2.53
N VAL A 101 -12.09 -5.68 -2.08
CA VAL A 101 -10.86 -5.09 -1.55
C VAL A 101 -11.10 -4.60 -0.14
N VAL A 102 -10.26 -5.03 0.80
CA VAL A 102 -10.29 -4.59 2.20
C VAL A 102 -9.19 -3.55 2.39
N GLY A 103 -9.47 -2.50 3.15
CA GLY A 103 -8.50 -1.44 3.42
C GLY A 103 -9.08 -0.28 4.22
N ARG A 104 -8.27 0.77 4.40
CA ARG A 104 -8.78 2.06 4.85
C ARG A 104 -9.42 2.75 3.65
N CYS A 105 -10.70 3.07 3.77
CA CYS A 105 -11.44 3.74 2.71
C CYS A 105 -11.29 5.25 2.82
N ALA A 106 -11.05 5.88 1.68
CA ALA A 106 -11.12 7.31 1.48
C ALA A 106 -12.17 7.62 0.41
N VAL A 107 -12.65 8.86 0.40
CA VAL A 107 -13.59 9.37 -0.58
C VAL A 107 -12.88 10.42 -1.42
N PHE A 108 -12.92 10.26 -2.73
CA PHE A 108 -12.45 11.28 -3.66
C PHE A 108 -13.66 12.03 -4.24
N SER A 109 -13.66 13.34 -4.05
CA SER A 109 -14.62 14.25 -4.67
C SER A 109 -13.89 15.04 -5.76
N PRO A 110 -14.11 14.75 -7.06
CA PRO A 110 -13.46 15.50 -8.13
C PRO A 110 -13.87 16.98 -8.12
N PRO A 111 -13.01 17.91 -8.58
CA PRO A 111 -13.41 19.28 -8.87
C PRO A 111 -14.62 19.30 -9.82
N LYS A 112 -15.56 20.24 -9.61
CA LYS A 112 -16.78 20.33 -10.44
C LYS A 112 -16.49 20.52 -11.94
N SER A 113 -15.33 21.07 -12.29
CA SER A 113 -14.85 21.23 -13.67
C SER A 113 -14.62 19.91 -14.40
N ASP A 114 -14.34 18.85 -13.64
CA ASP A 114 -13.90 17.54 -14.15
C ASP A 114 -15.07 16.55 -14.22
N ILE A 115 -16.26 16.97 -13.79
CA ILE A 115 -17.51 16.21 -13.89
C ILE A 115 -18.07 16.48 -15.30
N PRO A 116 -18.19 15.45 -16.17
CA PRO A 116 -18.82 15.62 -17.48
C PRO A 116 -20.22 16.23 -17.33
N LYS A 117 -20.65 17.13 -18.23
CA LYS A 117 -22.01 17.69 -18.18
C LYS A 117 -23.04 16.54 -18.27
N GLY A 118 -23.78 16.32 -17.18
CA GLY A 118 -24.73 15.21 -17.02
C GLY A 118 -24.18 13.97 -16.32
N GLY A 119 -22.90 13.97 -15.94
CA GLY A 119 -22.30 12.97 -15.05
C GLY A 119 -22.77 13.16 -13.61
N LEU A 120 -22.99 12.07 -12.90
CA LEU A 120 -23.27 12.14 -11.48
C LEU A 120 -22.05 12.72 -10.74
N PRO A 121 -22.23 13.62 -9.75
CA PRO A 121 -21.16 14.02 -8.84
C PRO A 121 -20.88 12.84 -7.92
N ASN A 122 -20.19 11.84 -8.45
CA ASN A 122 -19.93 10.65 -7.68
C ASN A 122 -18.69 10.92 -6.85
N GLU A 123 -18.91 11.05 -5.56
CA GLU A 123 -17.92 10.65 -4.58
C GLU A 123 -17.61 9.17 -4.82
N TRP A 124 -16.38 8.87 -5.23
CA TRP A 124 -15.98 7.48 -5.41
C TRP A 124 -15.18 7.07 -4.17
N THR A 125 -15.63 6.01 -3.52
CA THR A 125 -14.86 5.38 -2.45
C THR A 125 -13.69 4.64 -3.09
N PHE A 126 -12.53 4.71 -2.46
CA PHE A 126 -11.37 3.90 -2.82
C PHE A 126 -10.66 3.45 -1.55
N VAL A 127 -9.83 2.41 -1.67
CA VAL A 127 -8.94 2.00 -0.59
C VAL A 127 -7.61 2.71 -0.76
N ASP A 128 -7.17 3.46 0.24
CA ASP A 128 -5.84 4.05 0.20
C ASP A 128 -4.75 2.99 0.40
N GLY A 129 -3.64 3.19 -0.30
CA GLY A 129 -2.56 2.23 -0.33
C GLY A 129 -1.66 2.26 0.91
N GLY A 130 -1.68 3.34 1.69
CA GLY A 130 -0.77 3.57 2.81
C GLY A 130 -1.12 2.76 4.06
N ALA A 131 -2.41 2.50 4.31
CA ALA A 131 -2.83 1.56 5.36
C ALA A 131 -2.75 0.08 4.91
N GLY A 132 -2.29 -0.17 3.69
CA GLY A 132 -2.30 -1.48 3.05
C GLY A 132 -3.63 -1.79 2.35
N MET A 133 -3.49 -2.46 1.21
CA MET A 133 -4.62 -2.86 0.36
C MET A 133 -4.64 -4.38 0.21
N PHE A 134 -5.76 -5.00 0.59
CA PHE A 134 -5.93 -6.44 0.61
C PHE A 134 -6.95 -6.86 -0.44
N ILE A 135 -6.49 -7.44 -1.53
CA ILE A 135 -7.27 -7.78 -2.72
C ILE A 135 -7.45 -9.30 -2.76
N ASN A 136 -8.69 -9.79 -2.81
CA ASN A 136 -8.89 -11.24 -2.88
C ASN A 136 -8.63 -11.79 -4.30
N SER A 137 -8.46 -13.10 -4.41
CA SER A 137 -8.15 -13.77 -5.67
C SER A 137 -9.24 -13.65 -6.73
N TYR A 138 -10.51 -13.61 -6.31
CA TYR A 138 -11.64 -13.40 -7.23
C TYR A 138 -11.56 -12.01 -7.88
N THR A 139 -11.22 -10.98 -7.11
CA THR A 139 -11.02 -9.62 -7.65
C THR A 139 -9.85 -9.57 -8.63
N MET A 140 -8.73 -10.23 -8.32
CA MET A 140 -7.60 -10.34 -9.25
C MET A 140 -7.97 -11.08 -10.54
N GLN A 141 -8.80 -12.13 -10.45
CA GLN A 141 -9.32 -12.85 -11.61
C GLN A 141 -10.18 -11.94 -12.49
N LEU A 142 -11.06 -11.12 -11.90
CA LEU A 142 -11.87 -10.17 -12.66
C LEU A 142 -11.01 -9.08 -13.31
N LEU A 143 -10.05 -8.50 -12.57
CA LEU A 143 -9.09 -7.55 -13.16
C LEU A 143 -8.37 -8.16 -14.37
N ASN A 144 -7.99 -9.44 -14.30
CA ASN A 144 -7.37 -10.14 -15.42
C ASN A 144 -8.36 -10.33 -16.58
N ALA A 145 -9.57 -10.82 -16.29
CA ALA A 145 -10.58 -11.13 -17.30
C ALA A 145 -11.08 -9.88 -18.05
N TYR A 146 -11.17 -8.74 -17.38
CA TYR A 146 -11.51 -7.45 -17.97
C TYR A 146 -10.30 -6.71 -18.55
N GLY A 147 -9.10 -7.29 -18.48
CA GLY A 147 -7.89 -6.71 -19.07
C GLY A 147 -7.24 -5.58 -18.26
N PHE A 148 -7.73 -5.31 -17.05
CA PHE A 148 -7.22 -4.24 -16.18
C PHE A 148 -5.96 -4.60 -15.37
N LEU A 149 -5.50 -5.86 -15.39
CA LEU A 149 -4.15 -6.19 -14.92
C LEU A 149 -3.06 -5.79 -15.91
N ASN A 150 -3.40 -5.55 -17.17
CA ASN A 150 -2.43 -5.05 -18.15
C ASN A 150 -2.31 -3.53 -18.00
N LYS A 151 -1.16 -3.08 -17.50
CA LYS A 151 -0.85 -1.65 -17.32
C LYS A 151 -1.08 -0.82 -18.59
N SER A 152 -0.76 -1.35 -19.77
CA SER A 152 -0.96 -0.63 -21.04
C SER A 152 -2.43 -0.34 -21.33
N ASN A 153 -3.34 -1.26 -20.99
CA ASN A 153 -4.78 -1.06 -21.15
C ASN A 153 -5.28 0.03 -20.19
N VAL A 154 -4.73 0.08 -18.98
CA VAL A 154 -5.08 1.08 -17.97
C VAL A 154 -4.55 2.46 -18.36
N LEU A 155 -3.30 2.52 -18.85
CA LEU A 155 -2.71 3.73 -19.41
C LEU A 155 -3.50 4.27 -20.60
N GLN A 156 -3.90 3.40 -21.53
CA GLN A 156 -4.71 3.81 -22.68
C GLN A 156 -6.04 4.43 -22.25
N ARG A 157 -6.63 3.96 -21.14
CA ARG A 157 -7.93 4.41 -20.67
C ARG A 157 -7.88 5.64 -19.77
N HIS A 158 -6.96 5.66 -18.82
CA HIS A 158 -6.90 6.69 -17.77
C HIS A 158 -5.80 7.72 -18.01
N GLY A 159 -4.92 7.50 -18.99
CA GLY A 159 -3.86 8.43 -19.37
C GLY A 159 -2.97 8.81 -18.19
N GLU A 160 -2.71 10.10 -18.05
CA GLU A 160 -1.84 10.67 -17.03
C GLU A 160 -2.41 10.54 -15.60
N LYS A 161 -3.73 10.32 -15.43
CA LYS A 161 -4.33 10.12 -14.10
C LYS A 161 -3.76 8.93 -13.34
N LEU A 162 -3.26 7.91 -14.06
CA LEU A 162 -2.59 6.77 -13.45
C LEU A 162 -1.35 7.18 -12.65
N PHE A 163 -0.68 8.24 -13.09
CA PHE A 163 0.54 8.74 -12.50
C PHE A 163 0.24 9.62 -11.29
N GLU A 164 -0.92 10.28 -11.24
CA GLU A 164 -1.25 11.23 -10.17
C GLU A 164 -1.98 10.60 -8.97
N VAL A 165 -2.91 9.67 -9.22
CA VAL A 165 -3.85 9.17 -8.19
C VAL A 165 -4.13 7.67 -8.35
N GLN A 166 -3.10 6.84 -8.19
CA GLN A 166 -3.18 5.39 -8.42
C GLN A 166 -4.35 4.70 -7.68
N ASP A 167 -4.57 5.06 -6.40
CA ASP A 167 -5.53 4.37 -5.54
C ASP A 167 -6.96 4.72 -5.98
N THR A 168 -7.17 5.96 -6.42
CA THR A 168 -8.43 6.44 -7.01
C THR A 168 -8.72 5.76 -8.34
N VAL A 169 -7.73 5.67 -9.24
CA VAL A 169 -7.88 4.95 -10.53
C VAL A 169 -8.23 3.48 -10.29
N PHE A 170 -7.59 2.85 -9.31
CA PHE A 170 -7.91 1.48 -8.94
C PHE A 170 -9.33 1.35 -8.40
N GLY A 171 -9.77 2.31 -7.57
CA GLY A 171 -11.15 2.37 -7.06
C GLY A 171 -12.20 2.54 -8.16
N GLU A 172 -11.93 3.40 -9.16
CA GLU A 172 -12.80 3.61 -10.33
C GLU A 172 -12.97 2.30 -11.11
N ILE A 173 -11.86 1.62 -11.43
CA ILE A 173 -11.86 0.33 -12.16
C ILE A 173 -12.66 -0.73 -11.39
N LEU A 174 -12.48 -0.84 -10.07
CA LEU A 174 -13.21 -1.82 -9.27
C LEU A 174 -14.71 -1.54 -9.23
N THR A 175 -15.09 -0.27 -9.17
CA THR A 175 -16.50 0.15 -9.20
C THR A 175 -17.12 -0.18 -10.56
N GLU A 176 -16.40 0.05 -11.65
CA GLU A 176 -16.82 -0.35 -13.00
C GLU A 176 -17.03 -1.86 -13.12
N ILE A 177 -16.06 -2.66 -12.66
CA ILE A 177 -16.20 -4.12 -12.67
C ILE A 177 -17.41 -4.56 -11.84
N ALA A 178 -17.61 -3.98 -10.66
CA ALA A 178 -18.76 -4.29 -9.81
C ALA A 178 -20.10 -3.97 -10.50
N HIS A 179 -20.20 -2.84 -11.21
CA HIS A 179 -21.39 -2.52 -12.01
C HIS A 179 -21.62 -3.54 -13.14
N ARG A 180 -20.57 -3.93 -13.86
CA ARG A 180 -20.65 -4.91 -14.96
C ARG A 180 -21.09 -6.28 -14.44
N GLU A 181 -20.55 -6.72 -13.31
CA GLU A 181 -20.91 -7.99 -12.69
C GLU A 181 -22.35 -7.97 -12.16
N ALA A 182 -22.78 -6.87 -11.53
CA ALA A 182 -24.15 -6.70 -11.06
C ALA A 182 -25.16 -6.76 -12.21
N TYR A 183 -24.86 -6.06 -13.31
CA TYR A 183 -25.68 -6.10 -14.53
C TYR A 183 -25.72 -7.51 -15.15
N ARG A 184 -24.55 -8.15 -15.31
CA ARG A 184 -24.42 -9.49 -15.89
C ARG A 184 -25.23 -10.54 -15.12
N HIS A 185 -25.21 -10.47 -13.79
CA HIS A 185 -25.86 -11.43 -12.93
C HIS A 185 -27.29 -11.03 -12.51
N LYS A 186 -27.77 -9.86 -12.96
CA LYS A 186 -29.09 -9.30 -12.58
C LYS A 186 -29.27 -9.21 -11.06
N ILE A 187 -28.21 -8.79 -10.36
CA ILE A 187 -28.21 -8.61 -8.91
C ILE A 187 -28.07 -7.12 -8.57
N ASN A 188 -28.40 -6.77 -7.33
CA ASN A 188 -28.16 -5.42 -6.83
C ASN A 188 -26.66 -5.13 -6.78
N PHE A 189 -26.29 -3.90 -7.17
CA PHE A 189 -24.94 -3.41 -7.01
C PHE A 189 -24.53 -3.50 -5.53
N THR A 190 -23.32 -4.02 -5.30
CA THR A 190 -22.68 -4.05 -3.99
C THR A 190 -21.33 -3.40 -4.12
N SER A 191 -20.99 -2.50 -3.19
CA SER A 191 -19.68 -1.86 -3.17
C SER A 191 -18.56 -2.91 -3.14
N PRO A 192 -17.49 -2.73 -3.94
CA PRO A 192 -16.34 -3.62 -3.93
C PRO A 192 -15.46 -3.43 -2.68
N PHE A 193 -15.71 -2.40 -1.87
CA PHE A 193 -14.85 -2.00 -0.77
C PHE A 193 -15.38 -2.45 0.59
N ASP A 194 -14.48 -2.99 1.40
CA ASP A 194 -14.72 -3.39 2.78
C ASP A 194 -13.88 -2.49 3.70
N CYS A 195 -14.52 -1.41 4.16
CA CYS A 195 -13.87 -0.32 4.89
C CYS A 195 -13.65 -0.70 6.36
N GLU A 196 -12.42 -1.07 6.72
CA GLU A 196 -12.03 -1.52 8.06
C GLU A 196 -11.12 -0.47 8.74
N ASN A 197 -11.51 0.81 8.65
CA ASN A 197 -10.69 1.98 9.02
C ASN A 197 -10.06 1.86 10.42
N GLU A 198 -10.87 1.56 11.46
CA GLU A 198 -10.38 1.46 12.84
C GLU A 198 -9.50 0.22 13.06
N ARG A 199 -9.93 -0.94 12.55
CA ARG A 199 -9.18 -2.19 12.76
C ARG A 199 -7.84 -2.18 12.03
N LEU A 200 -7.79 -1.61 10.84
CA LEU A 200 -6.57 -1.51 10.05
C LEU A 200 -5.65 -0.41 10.53
N GLN A 201 -6.13 0.67 11.15
CA GLN A 201 -5.24 1.63 11.80
C GLN A 201 -4.41 0.99 12.93
N HIS A 202 -4.99 0.02 13.64
CA HIS A 202 -4.27 -0.75 14.66
C HIS A 202 -3.43 -1.91 14.11
N ALA A 203 -3.85 -2.52 12.99
CA ALA A 203 -3.13 -3.62 12.38
C ALA A 203 -2.01 -3.16 11.44
N CYS A 204 -2.16 -2.01 10.80
CA CYS A 204 -1.24 -1.43 9.82
C CYS A 204 -0.88 0.00 10.28
N ASN A 205 0.26 0.17 10.94
CA ASN A 205 0.67 1.47 11.50
C ASN A 205 1.89 2.02 10.75
N PRO A 206 1.77 3.16 10.04
CA PRO A 206 2.89 3.72 9.28
C PRO A 206 3.97 4.40 10.14
N ASN A 207 3.75 4.63 11.43
CA ASN A 207 4.57 5.58 12.20
C ASN A 207 5.40 5.00 13.34
N HIS A 208 5.33 3.69 13.65
CA HIS A 208 5.94 3.15 14.89
C HIS A 208 6.42 1.70 14.76
N PHE A 209 7.33 1.39 13.85
CA PHE A 209 7.80 0.01 13.61
C PHE A 209 8.33 -0.71 14.85
N GLU A 210 9.33 -0.14 15.52
CA GLU A 210 10.03 -0.83 16.62
C GLU A 210 9.20 -0.83 17.90
N THR A 211 8.59 0.31 18.23
CA THR A 211 7.71 0.44 19.41
C THR A 211 6.48 -0.45 19.29
N THR A 212 5.86 -0.53 18.09
CA THR A 212 4.69 -1.41 17.88
C THR A 212 5.09 -2.88 17.88
N HIS A 213 6.27 -3.23 17.35
CA HIS A 213 6.77 -4.61 17.34
C HIS A 213 6.99 -5.12 18.77
N CYS A 214 7.71 -4.37 19.61
CA CYS A 214 8.03 -4.79 20.98
C CYS A 214 6.78 -4.80 21.90
N LEU A 215 5.76 -3.97 21.63
CA LEU A 215 4.52 -3.92 22.44
C LEU A 215 3.48 -5.00 22.06
N LYS A 216 3.47 -5.47 20.81
CA LYS A 216 2.40 -6.36 20.30
C LYS A 216 2.78 -7.83 20.17
N LEU A 217 4.03 -8.20 20.45
CA LEU A 217 4.51 -9.58 20.42
C LEU A 217 4.97 -10.05 21.81
N PRO A 218 4.68 -11.29 22.21
CA PRO A 218 5.00 -11.78 23.55
C PRO A 218 6.53 -11.89 23.78
N CYS A 219 7.03 -11.06 24.70
CA CYS A 219 8.20 -11.12 25.59
C CYS A 219 9.54 -11.80 25.25
N VAL A 220 9.79 -12.41 24.08
CA VAL A 220 11.04 -13.19 23.90
C VAL A 220 12.28 -12.32 23.58
N THR A 221 12.13 -11.02 23.28
CA THR A 221 13.24 -10.19 22.75
C THR A 221 13.40 -8.81 23.41
N LEU A 222 13.02 -8.65 24.69
CA LEU A 222 13.11 -7.37 25.40
C LEU A 222 14.53 -6.78 25.50
N HIS A 223 15.58 -7.61 25.50
CA HIS A 223 16.94 -7.11 25.69
C HIS A 223 17.53 -6.39 24.46
N ARG A 224 17.20 -6.85 23.23
CA ARG A 224 17.61 -6.19 21.98
C ARG A 224 16.76 -4.97 21.63
N CYS A 225 15.45 -5.02 21.92
CA CYS A 225 14.54 -3.89 21.70
C CYS A 225 14.99 -2.62 22.46
N ARG A 226 15.52 -2.78 23.68
CA ARG A 226 15.88 -1.66 24.56
C ARG A 226 17.10 -0.88 24.06
N GLU A 227 18.08 -1.54 23.47
CA GLU A 227 19.28 -0.89 22.92
C GLU A 227 18.98 -0.14 21.61
N GLN A 228 18.12 -0.70 20.74
CA GLN A 228 17.72 -0.06 19.48
C GLN A 228 16.79 1.15 19.67
N LEU A 229 15.85 1.06 20.62
CA LEU A 229 15.00 2.21 21.00
C LEU A 229 15.83 3.40 21.51
N MET A 230 16.93 3.14 22.24
CA MET A 230 17.83 4.19 22.73
C MET A 230 18.65 4.84 21.61
N LEU A 231 19.10 4.07 20.60
CA LEU A 231 19.80 4.61 19.43
C LEU A 231 18.88 5.49 18.56
N TYR A 232 17.64 5.05 18.31
CA TYR A 232 16.66 5.84 17.56
C TYR A 232 16.27 7.14 18.27
N TRP A 233 16.10 7.11 19.61
CA TRP A 233 15.85 8.31 20.39
C TRP A 233 17.03 9.28 20.39
N HIS A 234 18.27 8.78 20.41
CA HIS A 234 19.47 9.63 20.37
C HIS A 234 19.59 10.39 19.03
N GLU A 235 19.25 9.77 17.89
CA GLU A 235 19.34 10.40 16.57
C GLU A 235 18.24 11.44 16.29
N GLN A 236 17.03 11.25 16.81
CA GLN A 236 15.91 12.19 16.62
C GLN A 236 16.04 13.45 17.49
N PHE A 237 16.70 13.36 18.66
CA PHE A 237 16.87 14.51 19.56
C PHE A 237 18.13 15.32 19.30
N HIS A 238 19.20 14.74 18.76
CA HIS A 238 20.43 15.49 18.45
C HIS A 238 20.42 16.22 17.10
N SER A 239 19.44 15.96 16.23
CA SER A 239 19.27 16.68 14.95
C SER A 239 18.49 18.00 15.08
N ASN A 240 17.98 18.33 16.27
CA ASN A 240 17.16 19.54 16.53
C ASN A 240 17.74 20.47 17.60
N ILE A 241 19.04 20.39 17.94
CA ILE A 241 19.68 21.42 18.76
C ILE A 241 20.21 22.50 17.81
N PRO A 242 19.58 23.68 17.71
CA PRO A 242 20.14 24.78 16.93
C PRO A 242 21.50 25.19 17.53
N SER A 243 22.49 25.30 16.65
CA SER A 243 23.82 25.80 17.00
C SER A 243 23.70 27.18 17.66
N PRO A 244 24.45 27.48 18.74
CA PRO A 244 24.45 28.81 19.32
C PRO A 244 24.95 29.81 18.26
N GLN A 245 24.10 30.76 17.88
CA GLN A 245 24.52 31.87 17.04
C GLN A 245 25.54 32.70 17.79
N SER A 246 26.77 32.76 17.27
CA SER A 246 27.81 33.66 17.73
C SER A 246 27.41 35.10 17.38
N SER A 247 26.94 35.85 18.37
CA SER A 247 26.77 37.30 18.26
C SER A 247 28.14 37.97 18.30
N THR A 248 28.73 38.22 17.14
CA THR A 248 29.79 39.23 17.01
C THR A 248 29.12 40.60 16.99
N GLY A 249 29.20 41.31 18.11
CA GLY A 249 28.90 42.73 18.16
C GLY A 249 30.01 43.52 17.46
N GLU A 250 29.65 44.32 16.47
CA GLU A 250 30.45 45.44 16.01
C GLU A 250 29.80 46.73 16.52
N ASN A 251 30.40 47.27 17.57
CA ASN A 251 30.33 48.69 17.91
C ASN A 251 31.51 49.38 17.24
N LYS A 252 31.26 50.21 16.23
CA LYS A 252 31.74 51.60 16.08
C LYS A 252 31.45 52.14 14.69
#